data_AF-A0A6L8MNN3-F1
#
_entry.id   AF-A0A6L8MNN3-F1
#
_cell.length_a   1.000
_cell.length_b   1.000
_cell.length_c   1.000
_cell.angle_alpha   90.00
_cell.angle_beta   90.00
_cell.angle_gamma   90.00
#
_symmetry.space_group_name_H-M   'P 1'
#
loop_
_entity.id
_entity.type
_entity.pdbx_description
1 polymer ?
#
loop_
_entity_poly.entity_id
_entity_poly.type
_entity_poly.pdbx_seq_one_letter_code
_entity_poly.pdbx_strand_id
1 'polypeptide(L)'
;MIFSAIFVSRKQRGFSFFELTIAVIVVAILSGLLLLRIRNFQVEAEHAAVKMIVSNIRSAIEITAMQAKLSSSSEDLTLLTEENPFNLLKVKPANYVGELYSPSAEEIGKGNWCFDRADKSLIYLLNHENAFKNSPMKMLRFKVELRRLPQNPAKPPGAPEFYGVAFEQVSD
;
A
#
# COMPACT_ATOMS: atom_id res chain seq x y z
N MET A 1 -40.71 49.23 -44.99
CA MET A 1 -41.08 48.24 -43.96
C MET A 1 -40.04 48.32 -42.86
N ILE A 2 -40.43 48.78 -41.67
CA ILE A 2 -39.52 49.04 -40.54
C ILE A 2 -39.51 47.79 -39.65
N PHE A 3 -38.36 47.16 -39.47
CA PHE A 3 -38.19 46.05 -38.53
C PHE A 3 -37.99 46.62 -37.12
N SER A 4 -38.99 46.44 -36.24
CA SER A 4 -38.84 46.69 -34.80
C SER A 4 -38.01 45.58 -34.17
N ALA A 5 -36.79 45.89 -33.76
CA ALA A 5 -36.00 45.03 -32.89
C ALA A 5 -36.56 45.10 -31.46
N ILE A 6 -37.22 44.03 -31.00
CA ILE A 6 -37.61 43.87 -29.60
C ILE A 6 -36.34 43.54 -28.81
N PHE A 7 -35.70 44.54 -28.22
CA PHE A 7 -34.69 44.31 -27.20
C PHE A 7 -35.37 43.79 -25.93
N VAL A 8 -35.36 42.48 -25.73
CA VAL A 8 -35.72 41.86 -24.45
C VAL A 8 -34.58 42.14 -23.47
N SER A 9 -34.71 43.23 -22.71
CA SER A 9 -33.81 43.51 -21.59
C SER A 9 -34.09 42.50 -20.48
N ARG A 10 -33.28 41.43 -20.41
CA ARG A 10 -33.32 40.46 -19.32
C ARG A 10 -32.92 41.19 -18.05
N LYS A 11 -33.88 41.56 -17.20
CA LYS A 11 -33.59 42.05 -15.85
C LYS A 11 -32.80 40.97 -15.12
N GLN A 12 -31.49 41.16 -14.99
CA GLN A 12 -30.69 40.41 -14.03
C GLN A 12 -31.18 40.80 -12.64
N ARG A 13 -32.14 40.04 -12.12
CA ARG A 13 -32.46 40.07 -10.70
C ARG A 13 -31.25 39.51 -9.99
N GLY A 14 -30.58 40.34 -9.20
CA GLY A 14 -29.58 39.89 -8.25
C GLY A 14 -30.17 38.77 -7.38
N PHE A 15 -29.31 37.84 -7.00
CA PHE A 15 -29.65 36.60 -6.31
C PHE A 15 -30.52 36.89 -5.07
N SER A 16 -31.69 36.27 -4.99
CA SER A 16 -32.57 36.41 -3.82
C SER A 16 -31.92 35.69 -2.62
N PHE A 17 -32.01 36.24 -1.41
CA PHE A 17 -31.56 35.58 -0.18
C PHE A 17 -32.14 34.16 -0.01
N PHE A 18 -33.34 33.93 -0.55
CA PHE A 18 -33.98 32.61 -0.57
C PHE A 18 -33.27 31.62 -1.51
N GLU A 19 -32.88 32.07 -2.70
CA GLU A 19 -32.16 31.27 -3.69
C GLU A 19 -30.76 30.88 -3.17
N LEU A 20 -30.09 31.81 -2.48
CA LEU A 20 -28.84 31.54 -1.77
C LEU A 20 -29.00 30.49 -0.69
N THR A 21 -30.04 30.61 0.14
CA THR A 21 -30.30 29.65 1.21
C THR A 21 -30.50 28.25 0.66
N ILE A 22 -31.29 28.08 -0.40
CA ILE A 22 -31.51 26.78 -1.04
C ILE A 22 -30.21 26.25 -1.64
N ALA A 23 -29.45 27.09 -2.37
CA ALA A 23 -28.18 26.68 -2.96
C ALA A 23 -27.19 26.20 -1.88
N VAL A 24 -27.09 26.91 -0.76
CA VAL A 24 -26.23 26.53 0.38
C VAL A 24 -26.68 25.19 0.97
N ILE A 25 -27.97 24.95 1.15
CA ILE A 25 -28.49 23.66 1.64
C ILE A 25 -28.12 22.52 0.69
N VAL A 26 -28.33 22.70 -0.62
CA VAL A 26 -27.98 21.70 -1.63
C VAL A 26 -26.47 21.42 -1.63
N VAL A 27 -25.64 22.46 -1.60
CA VAL A 27 -24.18 22.32 -1.53
C VAL A 27 -23.77 21.59 -0.25
N ALA A 28 -24.34 21.93 0.91
CA ALA A 28 -24.04 21.27 2.18
C ALA A 28 -24.36 19.76 2.13
N ILE A 29 -25.50 19.38 1.55
CA ILE A 29 -25.88 17.98 1.38
C ILE A 29 -24.89 17.26 0.45
N LEU A 30 -24.57 17.84 -0.71
CA LEU A 30 -23.64 17.25 -1.66
C LEU A 30 -22.23 17.11 -1.07
N SER A 31 -21.74 18.13 -0.36
CA SER A 31 -20.46 18.09 0.35
C SER A 31 -20.44 17.01 1.44
N GLY A 32 -21.52 16.87 2.21
CA GLY A 32 -21.65 15.80 3.21
C GLY A 32 -21.56 14.40 2.58
N LEU A 33 -22.29 14.16 1.49
CA LEU A 33 -22.22 12.90 0.75
C LEU A 33 -20.84 12.63 0.15
N LEU A 34 -20.19 13.66 -0.39
CA LEU A 34 -18.84 13.57 -0.93
C LEU A 34 -17.82 13.18 0.14
N LEU A 35 -17.88 13.82 1.32
CA LEU A 35 -16.99 13.50 2.44
C LEU A 35 -17.17 12.06 2.93
N LEU A 36 -18.41 11.59 3.02
CA LEU A 36 -18.71 10.20 3.36
C LEU A 36 -18.11 9.23 2.34
N ARG A 37 -18.17 9.56 1.06
CA ARG A 37 -17.61 8.73 -0.02
C ARG A 37 -16.09 8.72 0.00
N ILE A 38 -15.45 9.88 0.16
CA ILE A 38 -13.98 10.02 0.21
C ILE A 38 -13.39 9.18 1.35
N ARG A 39 -14.04 9.18 2.52
CA ARG A 39 -13.57 8.40 3.67
C ARG A 39 -13.47 6.90 3.38
N ASN A 40 -14.38 6.36 2.57
CA ASN A 40 -14.35 4.94 2.20
C ASN A 40 -13.24 4.62 1.19
N PHE A 41 -12.90 5.57 0.30
CA PHE A 41 -11.81 5.39 -0.67
C PHE A 41 -10.41 5.38 -0.04
N GLN A 42 -10.23 6.06 1.10
CA GLN A 42 -8.92 6.13 1.77
C GLN A 42 -8.41 4.75 2.21
N VAL A 43 -9.31 3.90 2.72
CA VAL A 43 -8.98 2.55 3.14
C VAL A 43 -8.56 1.70 1.94
N GLU A 44 -9.37 1.67 0.88
CA GLU A 44 -9.08 0.87 -0.32
C GLU A 44 -7.77 1.32 -1.00
N ALA A 45 -7.51 2.63 -1.02
CA ALA A 45 -6.27 3.18 -1.56
C ALA A 45 -5.05 2.77 -0.73
N GLU A 46 -5.15 2.77 0.60
CA GLU A 46 -4.07 2.32 1.49
C GLU A 46 -3.76 0.84 1.25
N HIS A 47 -4.77 -0.01 1.17
CA HIS A 47 -4.60 -1.44 0.85
C HIS A 47 -3.95 -1.66 -0.50
N ALA A 48 -4.40 -0.94 -1.54
CA ALA A 48 -3.84 -1.05 -2.88
C ALA A 48 -2.37 -0.61 -2.91
N ALA A 49 -2.03 0.47 -2.20
CA ALA A 49 -0.66 0.97 -2.09
C ALA A 49 0.27 -0.03 -1.38
N VAL A 50 -0.18 -0.57 -0.23
CA VAL A 50 0.57 -1.59 0.52
C VAL A 50 0.77 -2.84 -0.35
N LYS A 51 -0.29 -3.35 -0.98
CA LYS A 51 -0.23 -4.54 -1.84
C LYS A 51 0.73 -4.36 -3.02
N MET A 52 0.74 -3.17 -3.63
CA MET A 52 1.66 -2.85 -4.71
C MET A 52 3.12 -2.90 -4.24
N ILE A 53 3.44 -2.30 -3.09
CA ILE A 53 4.81 -2.33 -2.53
C ILE A 53 5.22 -3.78 -2.22
N VAL A 54 4.35 -4.54 -1.55
CA VAL A 54 4.55 -5.96 -1.23
C VAL A 54 4.81 -6.78 -2.50
N SER A 55 4.03 -6.54 -3.58
CA SER A 55 4.22 -7.20 -4.87
C SER A 55 5.56 -6.86 -5.50
N ASN A 56 5.98 -5.60 -5.44
CA ASN A 56 7.26 -5.16 -5.98
C ASN A 56 8.44 -5.80 -5.24
N ILE A 57 8.37 -5.89 -3.91
CA ILE A 57 9.37 -6.59 -3.09
C ILE A 57 9.43 -8.06 -3.51
N ARG A 58 8.27 -8.74 -3.60
CA ARG A 58 8.21 -10.15 -3.99
C ARG A 58 8.88 -10.39 -5.35
N SER A 59 8.56 -9.58 -6.35
CA SER A 59 9.20 -9.69 -7.66
C SER A 59 10.70 -9.43 -7.61
N ALA A 60 11.16 -8.46 -6.81
CA ALA A 60 12.58 -8.19 -6.63
C ALA A 60 13.31 -9.38 -6.00
N ILE A 61 12.73 -9.98 -4.96
CA ILE A 61 13.25 -11.19 -4.30
C ILE A 61 13.33 -12.35 -5.29
N GLU A 62 12.27 -12.61 -6.07
CA GLU A 62 12.23 -13.69 -7.06
C GLU A 62 13.33 -13.52 -8.12
N ILE A 63 13.52 -12.30 -8.63
CA ILE A 63 14.58 -11.98 -9.59
C ILE A 63 15.97 -12.21 -8.99
N THR A 64 16.21 -11.76 -7.75
CA THR A 64 17.49 -11.95 -7.06
C THR A 64 17.76 -13.43 -6.78
N ALA A 65 16.75 -14.19 -6.38
CA ALA A 65 16.86 -15.63 -6.17
C ALA A 65 17.20 -16.38 -7.47
N MET A 66 16.63 -15.97 -8.61
CA MET A 66 16.99 -16.52 -9.93
C MET A 66 18.43 -16.18 -10.32
N GLN A 67 18.90 -14.95 -10.06
CA GLN A 67 20.27 -14.54 -10.34
C GLN A 67 21.29 -15.31 -9.49
N ALA A 68 21.04 -15.47 -8.19
CA ALA A 68 21.87 -16.28 -7.31
C ALA A 68 21.98 -17.73 -7.82
N LYS A 69 20.88 -18.29 -8.33
CA LYS A 69 20.86 -19.65 -8.90
C LYS A 69 21.68 -19.80 -10.18
N LEU A 70 21.75 -18.77 -11.02
CA LEU A 70 22.51 -18.81 -12.29
C LEU A 70 24.01 -18.62 -12.08
N SER A 71 24.40 -17.86 -11.06
CA SER A 71 25.80 -17.48 -10.83
C SER A 71 26.67 -18.59 -10.23
N SER A 72 26.10 -19.77 -9.89
CA SER A 72 26.76 -20.85 -9.11
C SER A 72 27.36 -20.42 -7.76
N SER A 73 27.38 -19.13 -7.44
CA SER A 73 27.37 -18.61 -6.08
C SER A 73 26.08 -19.08 -5.43
N SER A 74 26.18 -20.12 -4.63
CA SER A 74 25.33 -20.29 -3.45
C SER A 74 25.58 -19.14 -2.48
N GLU A 75 25.56 -17.88 -2.96
CA GLU A 75 25.48 -16.73 -2.09
C GLU A 75 24.13 -16.85 -1.41
N ASP A 76 24.26 -17.01 -0.11
CA ASP A 76 23.31 -17.62 0.76
C ASP A 76 21.93 -16.98 0.56
N LEU A 77 20.95 -17.74 0.07
CA LEU A 77 19.55 -17.30 0.12
C LEU A 77 19.13 -16.97 1.55
N THR A 78 19.90 -17.43 2.55
CA THR A 78 19.81 -17.04 3.95
C THR A 78 20.19 -15.57 4.18
N LEU A 79 21.17 -14.98 3.46
CA LEU A 79 21.49 -13.55 3.51
C LEU A 79 20.30 -12.69 3.05
N LEU A 80 19.54 -13.13 2.04
CA LEU A 80 18.30 -12.44 1.63
C LEU A 80 17.21 -12.47 2.70
N THR A 81 17.30 -13.40 3.65
CA THR A 81 16.40 -13.48 4.82
C THR A 81 16.89 -12.60 5.96
N GLU A 82 18.18 -12.24 5.95
CA GLU A 82 18.78 -11.40 6.98
C GLU A 82 18.78 -9.91 6.64
N GLU A 83 18.85 -9.59 5.35
CA GLU A 83 18.92 -8.22 4.86
C GLU A 83 17.54 -7.57 4.72
N ASN A 84 17.55 -6.24 4.76
CA ASN A 84 16.36 -5.45 4.55
C ASN A 84 15.84 -5.60 3.10
N PRO A 85 14.61 -6.11 2.88
CA PRO A 85 14.07 -6.36 1.55
C PRO A 85 13.90 -5.08 0.72
N PHE A 86 13.86 -3.89 1.34
CA PHE A 86 13.88 -2.62 0.61
C PHE A 86 15.23 -2.27 -0.02
N ASN A 87 16.33 -2.92 0.37
CA ASN A 87 17.62 -2.74 -0.32
C ASN A 87 17.62 -3.37 -1.71
N LEU A 88 16.69 -4.30 -1.99
CA LEU A 88 16.48 -4.87 -3.32
C LEU A 88 15.74 -3.91 -4.26
N LEU A 89 15.08 -2.88 -3.73
CA LEU A 89 14.36 -1.90 -4.52
C LEU A 89 15.29 -0.75 -4.93
N LYS A 90 15.25 -0.38 -6.22
CA LYS A 90 16.01 0.78 -6.73
C LYS A 90 15.62 2.10 -6.07
N VAL A 91 14.34 2.24 -5.71
CA VAL A 91 13.79 3.43 -5.07
C VAL A 91 13.01 2.97 -3.85
N LYS A 92 13.43 3.45 -2.67
CA LYS A 92 12.73 3.20 -1.42
C LYS A 92 11.43 4.02 -1.38
N PRO A 93 10.34 3.50 -0.81
CA PRO A 93 9.09 4.25 -0.67
C PRO A 93 9.32 5.56 0.11
N ALA A 94 8.62 6.63 -0.25
CA ALA A 94 8.78 7.94 0.41
C ALA A 94 8.37 7.92 1.89
N ASN A 95 7.49 6.99 2.27
CA ASN A 95 7.03 6.75 3.63
C ASN A 95 7.87 5.70 4.37
N TYR A 96 9.10 5.46 3.96
CA TYR A 96 10.04 4.58 4.66
C TYR A 96 10.86 5.37 5.68
N VAL A 97 10.68 5.07 6.97
CA VAL A 97 11.34 5.79 8.08
C VAL A 97 12.78 5.32 8.31
N GLY A 98 13.10 4.11 7.85
CA GLY A 98 14.43 3.51 8.02
C GLY A 98 14.41 2.20 8.79
N GLU A 99 15.59 1.85 9.29
CA GLU A 99 15.85 0.60 10.01
C GLU A 99 16.00 0.90 11.50
N LEU A 100 14.99 0.54 12.30
CA LEU A 100 14.96 0.75 13.74
C LEU A 100 15.15 -0.58 14.48
N TYR A 101 15.50 -0.52 15.76
CA TYR A 101 15.67 -1.71 16.60
C TYR A 101 14.46 -1.82 17.54
N SER A 102 13.60 -2.82 17.33
CA SER A 102 12.35 -3.03 18.07
C SER A 102 11.47 -1.75 18.19
N PRO A 103 11.07 -1.14 17.06
CA PRO A 103 10.37 0.13 17.06
C PRO A 103 8.95 0.03 17.66
N SER A 104 8.57 1.06 18.40
CA SER A 104 7.20 1.28 18.86
C SER A 104 6.33 1.92 17.77
N ALA A 105 5.00 1.86 17.94
CA ALA A 105 4.04 2.46 17.00
C ALA A 105 4.28 3.97 16.82
N GLU A 106 4.69 4.66 17.88
CA GLU A 106 4.87 6.11 17.87
C GLU A 106 6.13 6.52 17.08
N GLU A 107 7.19 5.72 17.16
CA GLU A 107 8.45 5.96 16.43
C GLU A 107 8.29 5.75 14.92
N ILE A 108 7.47 4.80 14.50
CA ILE A 108 7.20 4.56 13.08
C ILE A 108 6.30 5.66 12.51
N GLY A 109 5.25 6.03 13.23
CA GLY A 109 4.23 6.95 12.75
C GLY A 109 3.27 6.31 11.74
N LYS A 110 2.02 6.76 11.77
CA LYS A 110 0.92 6.19 10.97
C LYS A 110 1.18 6.36 9.47
N GLY A 111 0.93 5.31 8.68
CA GLY A 111 1.12 5.29 7.22
C GLY A 111 2.56 5.08 6.76
N ASN A 112 3.46 4.72 7.66
CA ASN A 112 4.88 4.57 7.36
C ASN A 112 5.36 3.12 7.46
N TRP A 113 6.46 2.86 6.76
CA TRP A 113 7.21 1.60 6.74
C TRP A 113 8.48 1.70 7.57
N CYS A 114 8.76 0.67 8.35
CA CYS A 114 9.98 0.55 9.12
C CYS A 114 10.51 -0.88 8.99
N PHE A 115 11.83 -1.04 8.92
CA PHE A 115 12.45 -2.36 9.06
C PHE A 115 12.91 -2.52 10.51
N ASP A 116 12.42 -3.55 11.18
CA ASP A 116 12.86 -3.93 12.51
C ASP A 116 14.09 -4.83 12.41
N ARG A 117 15.22 -4.31 12.87
CA ARG A 117 16.52 -5.01 12.89
C ARG A 117 16.54 -6.16 13.89
N ALA A 118 15.70 -6.14 14.93
CA ALA A 118 15.68 -7.19 15.96
C ALA A 118 15.02 -8.46 15.42
N ASP A 119 13.82 -8.32 14.85
CA ASP A 119 13.03 -9.44 14.30
C ASP A 119 13.34 -9.73 12.83
N LYS A 120 14.17 -8.89 12.19
CA LYS A 120 14.44 -8.90 10.74
C LYS A 120 13.13 -8.88 9.93
N SER A 121 12.20 -8.01 10.35
CA SER A 121 10.85 -7.93 9.80
C SER A 121 10.52 -6.55 9.27
N LEU A 122 9.76 -6.49 8.19
CA LEU A 122 9.26 -5.23 7.64
C LEU A 122 7.89 -4.93 8.26
N ILE A 123 7.77 -3.78 8.91
CA ILE A 123 6.58 -3.34 9.63
C ILE A 123 5.96 -2.17 8.88
N TYR A 124 4.66 -2.26 8.59
CA TYR A 124 3.85 -1.14 8.14
C TYR A 124 2.83 -0.76 9.21
N LEU A 125 2.82 0.50 9.62
CA LEU A 125 1.82 1.00 10.56
C LEU A 125 0.63 1.58 9.79
N LEU A 126 -0.56 1.03 10.02
CA LEU A 126 -1.78 1.46 9.33
C LEU A 126 -2.13 2.90 9.67
N ASN A 127 -2.50 3.68 8.65
CA ASN A 127 -2.98 5.05 8.82
C ASN A 127 -4.44 5.08 9.28
N HIS A 128 -5.28 4.21 8.71
CA HIS A 128 -6.71 4.16 9.00
C HIS A 128 -7.11 2.91 9.79
N GLU A 129 -7.65 3.12 11.01
CA GLU A 129 -7.96 2.08 11.99
C GLU A 129 -9.08 1.11 11.56
N ASN A 130 -9.89 1.50 10.57
CA ASN A 130 -10.99 0.67 10.04
C ASN A 130 -10.58 -0.18 8.82
N ALA A 131 -9.31 -0.15 8.41
CA ALA A 131 -8.87 -0.82 7.19
C ALA A 131 -8.85 -2.35 7.29
N PHE A 132 -8.55 -2.90 8.47
CA PHE A 132 -8.54 -4.35 8.72
C PHE A 132 -9.50 -4.67 9.86
N LYS A 133 -10.72 -5.10 9.53
CA LYS A 133 -11.74 -5.48 10.52
C LYS A 133 -11.37 -6.70 11.40
N ASN A 134 -10.29 -7.42 11.09
CA ASN A 134 -9.96 -8.71 11.70
C ASN A 134 -8.55 -8.80 12.33
N SER A 135 -7.82 -7.70 12.50
CA SER A 135 -6.56 -7.74 13.29
C SER A 135 -6.64 -6.78 14.47
N PRO A 136 -6.46 -7.25 15.72
CA PRO A 136 -6.31 -6.37 16.88
C PRO A 136 -5.03 -5.52 16.81
N MET A 137 -4.14 -5.85 15.87
CA MET A 137 -2.84 -5.23 15.69
C MET A 137 -2.93 -4.12 14.63
N LYS A 138 -2.63 -2.88 15.05
CA LYS A 138 -2.54 -1.68 14.20
C LYS A 138 -1.38 -1.74 13.17
N MET A 139 -0.68 -2.86 13.11
CA MET A 139 0.59 -3.06 12.43
C MET A 139 0.49 -4.29 11.53
N LEU A 140 0.97 -4.17 10.30
CA LEU A 140 1.19 -5.30 9.41
C LEU A 140 2.67 -5.67 9.48
N ARG A 141 2.97 -6.89 9.90
CA ARG A 141 4.33 -7.43 9.84
C ARG A 141 4.46 -8.33 8.61
N PHE A 142 5.51 -8.10 7.86
CA PHE A 142 5.89 -8.91 6.72
C PHE A 142 7.28 -9.48 6.97
N LYS A 143 7.40 -10.79 6.76
CA LYS A 143 8.66 -11.49 6.90
C LYS A 143 8.99 -12.20 5.61
N VAL A 144 10.26 -12.17 5.26
CA VAL A 144 10.81 -13.02 4.21
C VAL A 144 10.94 -14.42 4.81
N GLU A 145 10.12 -15.36 4.36
CA GLU A 145 10.24 -16.77 4.73
C GLU A 145 10.82 -17.56 3.57
N LEU A 146 11.86 -18.36 3.83
CA LEU A 146 12.30 -19.37 2.88
C LEU A 146 11.33 -20.56 2.92
N ARG A 147 10.42 -20.65 1.96
CA ARG A 147 9.52 -21.81 1.82
C ARG A 147 10.10 -22.82 0.86
N ARG A 148 10.24 -24.08 1.32
CA ARG A 148 10.48 -25.21 0.42
C ARG A 148 9.33 -25.30 -0.58
N LEU A 149 9.65 -25.29 -1.88
CA LEU A 149 8.66 -25.59 -2.91
C LEU A 149 8.18 -27.05 -2.72
N PRO A 150 6.88 -27.34 -2.85
CA PRO A 150 6.37 -28.71 -2.72
C PRO A 150 7.07 -29.62 -3.74
N GLN A 151 7.57 -30.77 -3.26
CA GLN A 151 8.18 -31.79 -4.12
C GLN A 151 7.13 -32.29 -5.12
N ASN A 152 7.32 -31.97 -6.40
CA ASN A 152 6.60 -32.64 -7.48
C ASN A 152 7.12 -34.10 -7.54
N PRO A 153 6.25 -35.13 -7.41
CA PRO A 153 6.65 -36.54 -7.46
C PRO A 153 7.28 -36.98 -8.79
N ALA A 154 7.25 -36.14 -9.84
CA ALA A 154 7.93 -36.37 -11.11
C ALA A 154 9.42 -35.94 -11.14
N LYS A 155 10.05 -35.66 -9.98
CA LYS A 155 11.44 -35.19 -9.92
C LYS A 155 12.43 -36.38 -9.93
N PRO A 156 13.34 -36.47 -10.93
CA PRO A 156 14.31 -37.56 -10.98
C PRO A 156 15.32 -37.50 -9.81
N PRO A 157 15.82 -38.66 -9.32
CA PRO A 157 16.78 -38.70 -8.23
C PRO A 157 18.07 -37.94 -8.62
N GLY A 158 18.47 -36.95 -7.82
CA GLY A 158 19.69 -36.16 -8.03
C GLY A 158 19.50 -34.70 -8.46
N ALA A 159 18.26 -34.20 -8.58
CA ALA A 159 18.01 -32.79 -8.90
C ALA A 159 18.08 -31.87 -7.66
N PRO A 160 18.84 -30.75 -7.68
CA PRO A 160 19.09 -29.88 -6.52
C PRO A 160 17.80 -29.40 -5.85
N GLU A 161 17.81 -29.31 -4.51
CA GLU A 161 16.65 -28.89 -3.72
C GLU A 161 16.22 -27.46 -4.07
N PHE A 162 14.91 -27.25 -4.21
CA PHE A 162 14.35 -25.96 -4.64
C PHE A 162 13.78 -25.23 -3.42
N TYR A 163 14.50 -24.22 -2.94
CA TYR A 163 14.01 -23.25 -1.96
C TYR A 163 13.33 -22.10 -2.72
N GLY A 164 12.07 -21.82 -2.40
CA GLY A 164 11.37 -20.61 -2.82
C GLY A 164 11.45 -19.57 -1.70
N VAL A 165 11.48 -18.29 -2.05
CA VAL A 165 11.37 -17.21 -1.07
C VAL A 165 9.94 -16.69 -1.11
N ALA A 166 9.21 -16.81 -0.01
CA ALA A 166 7.85 -16.33 0.12
C ALA A 166 7.84 -15.12 1.06
N PHE A 167 7.37 -13.98 0.57
CA PHE A 167 7.11 -12.82 1.40
C PHE A 167 5.64 -12.85 1.82
N GLU A 168 5.38 -13.36 3.02
CA GLU A 168 4.02 -13.48 3.57
C GLU A 168 3.81 -12.53 4.75
N GLN A 169 2.56 -12.10 4.89
CA GLN A 169 2.12 -11.37 6.06
C GLN A 169 2.06 -12.37 7.23
N VAL A 170 2.87 -12.13 8.24
CA VAL A 170 2.81 -12.92 9.47
C VAL A 170 1.73 -12.29 10.34
N SER A 171 0.62 -13.02 10.49
CA SER A 171 -0.37 -12.70 11.52
C SER A 171 0.05 -13.42 12.78
N ASP A 172 0.45 -12.67 13.80
CA ASP A 172 0.61 -13.18 15.17
C ASP A 172 -0.77 -13.41 15.80
#